data_AF-A0A9E5QYK0-F1
#
_entry.id   AF-A0A9E5QYK0-F1
#
_cell.length_a   1.000
_cell.length_b   1.000
_cell.length_c   1.000
_cell.angle_alpha   90.00
_cell.angle_beta   90.00
_cell.angle_gamma   90.00
#
_symmetry.space_group_name_H-M   'P 1'
#
loop_
_entity.id
_entity.type
_entity.pdbx_description
1 polymer ?
#
loop_
_entity_poly.entity_id
_entity_poly.type
_entity_poly.pdbx_seq_one_letter_code
_entity_poly.pdbx_strand_id
1 'polypeptide(L)'
;LWVLPTEPHPAQVLSGSASRDAFRALLYALLQVQAEGQFPLLPPDLPQKPGEGREMIVFISDLYQAQDEMVQCLRRWRGQQHEVICLHLLAQNELTLDYGQDARFEDWETGQRKTVHLASARTQYLEHLQTHLQALRQAVLAQQVEYASFGMHEALEQVFRLFLERRKRLL
;
A
#
# COMPACT_ATOMS: atom_id res chain seq x y z
N LEU A 1 15.57 10.82 -18.25
CA LEU A 1 16.53 9.71 -18.34
C LEU A 1 16.72 9.18 -16.93
N TRP A 2 15.85 8.27 -16.50
CA TRP A 2 16.03 7.55 -15.25
C TRP A 2 16.71 6.23 -15.61
N VAL A 3 17.91 6.00 -15.07
CA VAL A 3 18.60 4.73 -15.22
C VAL A 3 17.98 3.79 -14.21
N LEU A 4 17.25 2.77 -14.70
CA LEU A 4 16.80 1.67 -13.85
C LEU A 4 18.05 0.91 -13.37
N PRO A 5 18.14 0.55 -12.07
CA PRO A 5 19.17 -0.36 -11.61
C PRO A 5 19.05 -1.67 -12.38
N THR A 6 20.19 -2.24 -12.76
CA THR A 6 20.28 -3.47 -13.55
C THR A 6 20.31 -4.74 -12.69
N GLU A 7 20.18 -4.62 -11.38
CA GLU A 7 20.28 -5.74 -10.44
C GLU A 7 19.04 -5.75 -9.52
N PRO A 8 18.28 -6.86 -9.43
CA PRO A 8 17.20 -6.96 -8.46
C PRO A 8 17.79 -6.79 -7.06
N HIS A 9 17.32 -5.80 -6.31
CA HIS A 9 17.70 -5.67 -4.91
C HIS A 9 17.15 -6.88 -4.15
N PRO A 10 18.00 -7.82 -3.67
CA PRO A 10 17.52 -9.01 -3.01
C PRO A 10 16.74 -8.60 -1.77
N ALA A 11 15.67 -9.35 -1.47
CA ALA A 11 14.94 -9.31 -0.21
C ALA A 11 15.89 -9.02 0.98
N GLN A 12 15.84 -7.80 1.53
CA GLN A 12 16.73 -7.44 2.64
C GLN A 12 16.20 -8.06 3.94
N VAL A 13 16.85 -9.13 4.39
CA VAL A 13 16.56 -9.73 5.69
C VAL A 13 17.24 -8.89 6.77
N LEU A 14 16.45 -8.16 7.55
CA LEU A 14 16.92 -7.39 8.69
C LEU A 14 16.68 -8.17 9.99
N SER A 15 17.66 -8.19 10.89
CA SER A 15 17.50 -8.79 12.20
C SER A 15 16.49 -7.99 13.05
N GLY A 16 15.36 -8.61 13.40
CA GLY A 16 14.33 -7.98 14.23
C GLY A 16 14.81 -7.82 15.69
N SER A 17 15.02 -6.57 16.13
CA SER A 17 15.17 -6.25 17.55
C SER A 17 14.53 -4.90 17.86
N ALA A 18 14.08 -4.68 19.09
CA ALA A 18 13.56 -3.39 19.55
C ALA A 18 14.68 -2.34 19.82
N SER A 19 15.83 -2.47 19.14
CA SER A 19 16.96 -1.56 19.30
C SER A 19 16.88 -0.38 18.35
N ARG A 20 17.48 0.74 18.77
CA ARG A 20 17.62 1.92 17.91
C ARG A 20 18.40 1.61 16.62
N ASP A 21 19.35 0.69 16.70
CA ASP A 21 20.18 0.31 15.55
C ASP A 21 19.40 -0.52 14.53
N ALA A 22 18.55 -1.45 14.99
CA ALA A 22 17.64 -2.19 14.10
C ALA A 22 16.62 -1.26 13.42
N PHE A 23 16.11 -0.25 14.14
CA PHE A 23 15.23 0.77 13.54
C PHE A 23 15.96 1.60 12.47
N ARG A 24 17.21 2.02 12.74
CA ARG A 24 18.01 2.76 11.75
C ARG A 24 18.33 1.90 10.53
N ALA A 25 18.63 0.62 10.72
CA ALA A 25 18.85 -0.32 9.63
C ALA A 25 17.59 -0.50 8.76
N LEU A 26 16.40 -0.57 9.39
CA LEU A 26 15.12 -0.59 8.67
C LEU A 26 14.90 0.69 7.86
N LEU A 27 15.11 1.87 8.44
CA LEU A 27 14.96 3.12 7.71
C LEU A 27 15.94 3.22 6.53
N TYR A 28 17.18 2.77 6.73
CA TYR A 28 18.19 2.76 5.69
C TYR A 28 17.81 1.79 4.55
N ALA A 29 17.32 0.59 4.89
CA ALA A 29 16.80 -0.36 3.91
C ALA A 29 15.66 0.25 3.09
N LEU A 30 14.66 0.85 3.75
CA LEU A 30 13.53 1.50 3.07
C LEU A 30 13.96 2.65 2.15
N LEU A 31 15.03 3.38 2.50
CA LEU A 31 15.58 4.43 1.65
C LEU A 31 16.23 3.88 0.36
N GLN A 32 16.69 2.63 0.39
CA GLN A 32 17.33 1.98 -0.75
C GLN A 32 16.38 1.18 -1.63
N VAL A 33 15.17 0.87 -1.14
CA VAL A 33 14.17 0.13 -1.91
C VAL A 33 13.75 0.94 -3.14
N GLN A 34 13.79 0.31 -4.31
CA GLN A 34 13.22 0.84 -5.54
C GLN A 34 12.01 0.01 -5.93
N ALA A 35 10.98 0.67 -6.46
CA ALA A 35 9.81 -0.01 -6.96
C ALA A 35 10.13 -0.68 -8.30
N GLU A 36 10.21 -2.00 -8.29
CA GLU A 36 10.50 -2.82 -9.47
C GLU A 36 9.56 -4.04 -9.52
N GLY A 37 9.35 -4.59 -10.72
CA GLY A 37 8.48 -5.75 -10.95
C GLY A 37 7.03 -5.40 -11.30
N GLN A 38 6.19 -6.43 -11.36
CA GLN A 38 4.75 -6.32 -11.64
C GLN A 38 3.99 -7.08 -10.56
N PHE A 39 3.09 -6.42 -9.85
CA PHE A 39 2.15 -7.11 -8.95
C PHE A 39 1.05 -7.79 -9.80
N PRO A 40 0.57 -9.01 -9.45
CA PRO A 40 0.80 -9.81 -8.24
C PRO A 40 2.01 -10.74 -8.26
N LEU A 41 2.85 -10.68 -9.30
CA LEU A 41 4.05 -11.50 -9.39
C LEU A 41 5.09 -10.98 -8.41
N LEU A 42 5.14 -11.64 -7.24
CA LEU A 42 6.21 -11.39 -6.29
C LEU A 42 7.55 -11.81 -6.91
N PRO A 43 8.58 -10.96 -6.84
CA PRO A 43 9.95 -11.34 -7.16
C PRO A 43 10.32 -12.71 -6.56
N PRO A 44 11.02 -13.58 -7.32
CA PRO A 44 11.32 -14.95 -6.89
C PRO A 44 12.23 -15.02 -5.66
N ASP A 45 12.95 -13.95 -5.36
CA ASP A 45 13.82 -13.77 -4.20
C ASP A 45 13.05 -13.36 -2.92
N LEU A 46 11.79 -12.95 -3.03
CA LEU A 46 10.92 -12.72 -1.87
C LEU A 46 10.29 -14.02 -1.38
N PRO A 47 10.03 -14.16 -0.06
CA PRO A 47 9.28 -15.29 0.46
C PRO A 47 7.90 -15.34 -0.19
N GLN A 48 7.53 -16.50 -0.74
CA GLN A 48 6.24 -16.69 -1.41
C GLN A 48 5.11 -17.07 -0.43
N LYS A 49 5.46 -17.32 0.83
CA LYS A 49 4.54 -17.64 1.93
C LYS A 49 5.13 -17.13 3.25
N PRO A 50 4.29 -16.93 4.28
CA PRO A 50 4.76 -16.62 5.62
C PRO A 50 5.72 -17.67 6.19
N GLY A 51 6.56 -17.24 7.14
CA GLY A 51 7.38 -18.14 7.93
C GLY A 51 6.56 -19.06 8.84
N GLU A 52 7.23 -19.96 9.56
CA GLU A 52 6.55 -20.87 10.51
C GLU A 52 6.37 -20.26 11.91
N GLY A 53 6.95 -19.08 12.16
CA GLY A 53 6.90 -18.39 13.45
C GLY A 53 5.88 -17.26 13.52
N ARG A 54 5.75 -16.66 14.70
CA ARG A 54 4.98 -15.42 14.87
C ARG A 54 5.74 -14.25 14.26
N GLU A 55 5.16 -13.67 13.21
CA GLU A 55 5.75 -12.54 12.49
C GLU A 55 4.72 -11.42 12.38
N MET A 56 5.21 -10.18 12.37
CA MET A 56 4.41 -9.02 11.97
C MET A 56 4.75 -8.67 10.53
N ILE A 57 3.73 -8.56 9.70
CA ILE A 57 3.87 -8.28 8.27
C ILE A 57 3.09 -7.00 7.98
N VAL A 58 3.78 -6.00 7.45
CA VAL A 58 3.20 -4.68 7.14
C VAL A 58 3.20 -4.50 5.63
N PHE A 59 2.00 -4.41 5.07
CA PHE A 59 1.75 -4.06 3.67
C PHE A 59 1.57 -2.55 3.59
N ILE A 60 2.28 -1.90 2.68
CA ILE A 60 2.14 -0.47 2.39
C ILE A 60 1.82 -0.36 0.90
N SER A 61 0.61 0.07 0.57
CA SER A 61 0.16 0.13 -0.82
C SER A 61 -1.03 1.08 -0.95
N ASP A 62 -1.21 1.61 -2.15
CA ASP A 62 -2.43 2.28 -2.62
C ASP A 62 -3.61 1.31 -2.85
N LEU A 63 -3.39 0.00 -2.65
CA LEU A 63 -4.37 -1.07 -2.80
C LEU A 63 -5.08 -1.10 -4.17
N TYR A 64 -4.46 -0.51 -5.19
CA TYR A 64 -4.98 -0.52 -6.53
C TYR A 64 -4.91 -1.94 -7.10
N GLN A 65 -6.03 -2.45 -7.61
CA GLN A 65 -6.14 -3.81 -8.13
C GLN A 65 -7.16 -3.88 -9.26
N ALA A 66 -6.87 -4.67 -10.31
CA ALA A 66 -7.81 -4.92 -11.40
C ALA A 66 -8.89 -5.95 -11.01
N GLN A 67 -8.53 -6.88 -10.12
CA GLN A 67 -9.42 -7.93 -9.61
C GLN A 67 -9.37 -7.92 -8.07
N ASP A 68 -8.90 -9.00 -7.45
CA ASP A 68 -8.80 -9.16 -5.98
C ASP A 68 -7.40 -9.59 -5.52
N GLU A 69 -6.40 -9.31 -6.35
CA GLU A 69 -5.03 -9.79 -6.18
C GLU A 69 -4.41 -9.32 -4.86
N MET A 70 -4.67 -8.08 -4.45
CA MET A 70 -4.18 -7.53 -3.18
C MET A 70 -4.87 -8.21 -2.00
N VAL A 71 -6.19 -8.38 -2.06
CA VAL A 71 -6.95 -9.06 -1.00
C VAL A 71 -6.53 -10.52 -0.85
N GLN A 72 -6.31 -11.23 -1.97
CA GLN A 72 -5.81 -12.60 -1.97
C GLN A 72 -4.38 -12.69 -1.42
N CYS A 73 -3.53 -11.72 -1.75
CA CYS A 73 -2.19 -11.63 -1.19
C CYS A 73 -2.24 -11.45 0.33
N LEU A 74 -3.00 -10.46 0.82
CA LEU A 74 -3.20 -10.23 2.25
C LEU A 74 -3.71 -11.48 2.97
N ARG A 75 -4.68 -12.19 2.37
CA ARG A 75 -5.19 -13.47 2.90
C ARG A 75 -4.11 -14.54 2.98
N ARG A 76 -3.29 -14.70 1.93
CA ARG A 76 -2.18 -15.66 1.91
C ARG A 76 -1.18 -15.37 3.03
N TRP A 77 -0.90 -14.09 3.29
CA TRP A 77 0.08 -13.68 4.28
C TRP A 77 -0.44 -13.66 5.72
N ARG A 78 -1.76 -13.58 5.93
CA ARG A 78 -2.34 -13.60 7.27
C ARG A 78 -1.94 -14.82 8.08
N GLY A 79 -1.94 -16.01 7.45
CA GLY A 79 -1.72 -17.30 8.11
C GLY A 79 -2.48 -17.45 9.43
N GLN A 80 -2.18 -18.47 10.24
CA GLN A 80 -2.78 -18.56 11.58
C GLN A 80 -1.99 -17.82 12.66
N GLN A 81 -0.70 -17.54 12.43
CA GLN A 81 0.22 -17.05 13.47
C GLN A 81 0.79 -15.65 13.20
N HIS A 82 0.48 -15.01 12.08
CA HIS A 82 1.06 -13.71 11.71
C HIS A 82 0.11 -12.57 11.98
N GLU A 83 0.62 -11.47 12.52
CA GLU A 83 -0.09 -10.21 12.55
C GLU A 83 0.12 -9.52 11.21
N VAL A 84 -0.95 -9.36 10.42
CA VAL A 84 -0.88 -8.66 9.14
C VAL A 84 -1.57 -7.32 9.24
N ILE A 85 -0.85 -6.30 8.82
CA ILE A 85 -1.24 -4.90 8.90
C ILE A 85 -1.18 -4.34 7.49
N CYS A 86 -2.24 -3.68 7.06
CA CYS A 86 -2.34 -3.03 5.77
C CYS A 86 -2.45 -1.52 5.96
N LEU A 87 -1.41 -0.80 5.54
CA LEU A 87 -1.34 0.65 5.48
C LEU A 87 -1.70 1.11 4.06
N HIS A 88 -2.93 1.59 3.90
CA HIS A 88 -3.46 2.08 2.64
C HIS A 88 -3.04 3.54 2.42
N LEU A 89 -2.26 3.80 1.37
CA LEU A 89 -1.84 5.15 0.97
C LEU A 89 -2.84 5.77 0.00
N LEU A 90 -3.33 6.97 0.32
CA LEU A 90 -4.29 7.70 -0.52
C LEU A 90 -3.69 9.03 -0.97
N ALA A 91 -3.78 9.33 -2.25
CA ALA A 91 -3.35 10.61 -2.78
C ALA A 91 -4.42 11.69 -2.56
N GLN A 92 -4.01 12.89 -2.15
CA GLN A 92 -4.98 13.97 -1.86
C GLN A 92 -5.74 14.42 -3.11
N ASN A 93 -5.06 14.43 -4.26
CA ASN A 93 -5.64 14.76 -5.55
C ASN A 93 -6.69 13.74 -5.99
N GLU A 94 -6.55 12.45 -5.66
CA GLU A 94 -7.58 11.43 -5.92
C GLU A 94 -8.82 11.66 -5.05
N LEU A 95 -8.61 11.91 -3.75
CA LEU A 95 -9.70 12.15 -2.80
C LEU A 95 -10.49 13.43 -3.08
N THR A 96 -9.88 14.41 -3.75
CA THR A 96 -10.51 15.69 -4.07
C THR A 96 -10.83 15.86 -5.54
N LEU A 97 -10.27 15.03 -6.42
CA LEU A 97 -10.26 15.18 -7.86
C LEU A 97 -9.76 16.56 -8.34
N ASP A 98 -8.72 17.08 -7.68
CA ASP A 98 -8.16 18.41 -7.98
C ASP A 98 -7.05 18.35 -9.04
N TYR A 99 -7.42 17.99 -10.28
CA TYR A 99 -6.51 17.90 -11.43
C TYR A 99 -6.71 19.05 -12.45
N GLY A 100 -7.45 20.11 -12.09
CA GLY A 100 -7.80 21.22 -12.99
C GLY A 100 -9.19 21.07 -13.65
N GLN A 101 -9.48 21.88 -14.68
CA GLN A 101 -10.80 21.87 -15.35
C GLN A 101 -10.92 20.81 -16.46
N ASP A 102 -9.84 20.59 -17.21
CA ASP A 102 -9.75 19.58 -18.25
C ASP A 102 -8.59 18.64 -17.93
N ALA A 103 -8.90 17.46 -17.38
CA ALA A 103 -7.91 16.40 -17.23
C ALA A 103 -8.01 15.40 -18.39
N ARG A 104 -6.84 15.10 -18.95
CA ARG A 104 -6.66 13.97 -19.87
C ARG A 104 -6.22 12.79 -19.02
N PHE A 105 -7.11 11.83 -18.85
CA PHE A 105 -6.76 10.57 -18.22
C PHE A 105 -6.17 9.65 -19.28
N GLU A 106 -4.93 9.23 -19.05
CA GLU A 106 -4.31 8.14 -19.80
C GLU A 106 -4.46 6.88 -18.97
N ASP A 107 -5.19 5.92 -19.51
CA ASP A 107 -5.21 4.57 -18.96
C ASP A 107 -3.81 3.98 -19.16
N TRP A 108 -3.11 3.70 -18.05
CA TRP A 108 -1.73 3.21 -18.09
C TRP A 108 -1.66 1.78 -18.65
N GLU A 109 -2.74 1.00 -18.56
CA GLU A 109 -2.77 -0.38 -19.07
C GLU A 109 -2.99 -0.45 -20.59
N THR A 110 -3.78 0.49 -21.14
CA THR A 110 -4.17 0.46 -22.57
C THR A 110 -3.61 1.61 -23.42
N GLY A 111 -3.07 2.66 -22.78
CA GLY A 111 -2.63 3.89 -23.44
C GLY A 111 -3.78 4.74 -23.99
N GLN A 112 -5.04 4.42 -23.67
CA GLN A 112 -6.19 5.20 -24.14
C GLN A 112 -6.30 6.52 -23.38
N ARG A 113 -6.45 7.61 -24.15
CA ARG A 113 -6.63 8.96 -23.60
C ARG A 113 -8.09 9.35 -23.64
N LYS A 114 -8.71 9.54 -22.48
CA LYS A 114 -10.05 10.12 -22.34
C LYS A 114 -9.94 11.53 -21.80
N THR A 115 -10.51 12.49 -22.52
CA THR A 115 -10.71 13.85 -22.02
C THR A 115 -12.01 13.85 -21.23
N VAL A 116 -11.93 14.15 -19.93
CA VAL A 116 -13.11 14.22 -19.06
C VAL A 116 -13.21 15.63 -18.51
N HIS A 117 -14.38 16.25 -18.68
CA HIS A 117 -14.68 17.50 -17.99
C HIS A 117 -14.88 17.19 -16.50
N LEU A 118 -13.90 17.58 -15.69
CA LEU A 118 -13.84 17.19 -14.29
C LEU A 118 -14.97 17.82 -13.47
N ALA A 119 -15.39 19.03 -13.80
CA ALA A 119 -16.45 19.73 -13.09
C ALA A 119 -17.78 18.96 -13.09
N SER A 120 -18.14 18.33 -14.22
CA SER A 120 -19.38 17.54 -14.34
C SER A 120 -19.25 16.12 -13.81
N ALA A 121 -18.04 15.55 -13.78
CA ALA A 121 -17.80 14.18 -13.36
C ALA A 121 -17.42 14.03 -11.87
N ARG A 122 -17.05 15.13 -11.21
CA ARG A 122 -16.50 15.13 -9.84
C ARG A 122 -17.40 14.44 -8.83
N THR A 123 -18.67 14.83 -8.76
CA THR A 123 -19.60 14.27 -7.77
C THR A 123 -19.72 12.76 -7.93
N GLN A 124 -19.98 12.29 -9.15
CA GLN A 124 -20.13 10.86 -9.44
C GLN A 124 -18.83 10.08 -9.18
N TYR A 125 -17.68 10.64 -9.56
CA TYR A 125 -16.38 10.02 -9.29
C TYR A 125 -16.13 9.86 -7.79
N LEU A 126 -16.37 10.90 -6.99
CA LEU A 126 -16.16 10.86 -5.54
C LEU A 126 -17.11 9.87 -4.84
N GLU A 127 -18.37 9.79 -5.29
CA GLU A 127 -19.33 8.79 -4.78
C GLU A 127 -18.89 7.35 -5.10
N HIS A 128 -18.43 7.11 -6.33
CA HIS A 128 -17.89 5.81 -6.73
C HIS A 128 -16.61 5.47 -5.96
N LEU A 129 -15.71 6.44 -5.78
CA LEU A 129 -14.47 6.28 -5.02
C LEU A 129 -14.76 5.93 -3.56
N GLN A 130 -15.67 6.65 -2.90
CA GLN A 130 -16.05 6.35 -1.51
C GLN A 130 -16.63 4.95 -1.37
N THR A 131 -17.53 4.58 -2.28
CA THR A 131 -18.13 3.24 -2.32
C THR A 131 -17.06 2.16 -2.49
N HIS A 132 -16.12 2.39 -3.43
CA HIS A 132 -15.00 1.49 -3.68
C HIS A 132 -14.09 1.35 -2.45
N LEU A 133 -13.67 2.46 -1.84
CA LEU A 133 -12.84 2.46 -0.63
C LEU A 133 -13.52 1.74 0.54
N GLN A 134 -14.83 1.89 0.69
CA GLN A 134 -15.60 1.19 1.71
C GLN A 134 -15.65 -0.31 1.47
N ALA A 135 -15.93 -0.74 0.23
CA ALA A 135 -15.93 -2.15 -0.15
C ALA A 135 -14.55 -2.78 0.06
N LEU A 136 -13.49 -2.07 -0.35
CA LEU A 136 -12.11 -2.52 -0.21
C LEU A 136 -11.72 -2.66 1.27
N ARG A 137 -12.05 -1.67 2.10
CA ARG A 137 -11.85 -1.76 3.55
C ARG A 137 -12.56 -2.98 4.16
N GLN A 138 -13.81 -3.25 3.75
CA GLN A 138 -14.54 -4.42 4.23
C GLN A 138 -13.87 -5.73 3.79
N ALA A 139 -13.40 -5.80 2.54
CA ALA A 139 -12.71 -6.97 2.01
C ALA A 139 -11.42 -7.28 2.78
N VAL A 140 -10.62 -6.25 3.10
CA VAL A 140 -9.38 -6.39 3.90
C VAL A 140 -9.71 -6.84 5.33
N LEU A 141 -10.66 -6.18 6.00
CA LEU A 141 -11.05 -6.53 7.37
C LEU A 141 -11.62 -7.96 7.47
N ALA A 142 -12.34 -8.43 6.44
CA ALA A 142 -12.84 -9.79 6.36
C ALA A 142 -11.72 -10.85 6.37
N GLN A 143 -10.49 -10.48 5.98
CA GLN A 143 -9.31 -11.34 6.08
C GLN A 143 -8.64 -11.30 7.46
N GLN A 144 -9.26 -10.67 8.48
CA GLN A 144 -8.68 -10.47 9.81
C GLN A 144 -7.34 -9.70 9.79
N VAL A 145 -7.18 -8.83 8.79
CA VAL A 145 -6.03 -7.95 8.61
C VAL A 145 -6.34 -6.61 9.26
N GLU A 146 -5.39 -6.08 10.03
CA GLU A 146 -5.52 -4.72 10.56
C GLU A 146 -5.43 -3.71 9.40
N TYR A 147 -6.35 -2.76 9.34
CA TYR A 147 -6.42 -1.78 8.26
C TYR A 147 -6.29 -0.35 8.80
N ALA A 148 -5.37 0.42 8.23
CA ALA A 148 -5.25 1.84 8.45
C ALA A 148 -5.02 2.56 7.11
N SER A 149 -5.72 3.67 6.90
CA SER A 149 -5.55 4.51 5.71
C SER A 149 -4.89 5.83 6.06
N PHE A 150 -3.99 6.30 5.21
CA PHE A 150 -3.23 7.54 5.41
C PHE A 150 -3.19 8.35 4.13
N GLY A 151 -3.32 9.67 4.29
CA GLY A 151 -3.11 10.59 3.18
C GLY A 151 -1.61 10.78 2.94
N MET A 152 -1.16 10.70 1.69
CA MET A 152 0.25 10.99 1.35
C MET A 152 0.67 12.45 1.61
N HIS A 153 -0.29 13.32 1.90
CA HIS A 153 -0.05 14.71 2.29
C HIS A 153 0.11 14.89 3.81
N GLU A 154 -0.21 13.87 4.60
CA GLU A 154 -0.15 13.93 6.06
C GLU A 154 1.31 13.77 6.53
N ALA A 155 1.65 14.41 7.66
CA ALA A 155 2.97 14.25 8.24
C ALA A 155 3.17 12.80 8.71
N LEU A 156 4.14 12.12 8.10
CA LEU A 156 4.45 10.70 8.35
C LEU A 156 4.65 10.38 9.84
N GLU A 157 5.25 11.30 10.60
CA GLU A 157 5.43 11.19 12.05
C GLU A 157 4.08 11.05 12.79
N GLN A 158 3.10 11.87 12.43
CA GLN A 158 1.79 11.88 13.08
C GLN A 158 1.02 10.60 12.75
N VAL A 159 1.11 10.17 11.50
CA VAL A 159 0.56 8.90 10.99
C VAL A 159 1.12 7.70 11.76
N PHE A 160 2.44 7.56 11.84
CA PHE A 160 3.07 6.46 12.56
C PHE A 160 2.79 6.51 14.06
N ARG A 161 2.78 7.70 14.67
CA ARG A 161 2.49 7.85 16.09
C ARG A 161 1.07 7.37 16.42
N LEU A 162 0.07 7.83 15.67
CA LEU A 162 -1.33 7.41 15.86
C LEU A 162 -1.50 5.90 15.66
N PHE A 163 -0.80 5.34 14.67
CA PHE A 163 -0.78 3.91 14.41
C PHE A 163 -0.17 3.11 15.60
N LEU A 164 1.01 3.51 16.07
CA LEU A 164 1.68 2.87 17.21
C LEU A 164 0.88 3.00 18.52
N GLU A 165 0.23 4.14 18.75
CA GLU A 165 -0.64 4.37 19.90
C GLU A 165 -1.90 3.49 19.87
N ARG A 166 -2.50 3.29 18.69
CA ARG A 166 -3.61 2.33 18.54
C ARG A 166 -3.17 0.92 18.88
N ARG A 167 -2.01 0.49 18.39
CA ARG A 167 -1.50 -0.85 18.63
C ARG A 167 -1.16 -1.10 20.10
N LYS A 168 -0.58 -0.12 20.80
CA LYS A 168 -0.35 -0.19 22.26
C LYS A 168 -1.62 -0.39 23.09
N ARG A 169 -2.81 -0.10 22.54
CA ARG A 169 -4.10 -0.25 23.22
C ARG A 169 -4.77 -1.60 22.93
N LEU A 170 -4.36 -2.27 21.86
CA LEU A 170 -4.87 -3.58 21.43
C LEU A 170 -4.05 -4.74 22.01
N LEU A 171 -2.83 -4.46 22.47
CA LEU A 171 -1.96 -5.34 23.27
C LEU A 171 -2.19 -5.13 24.76
#